data_AF-A0ABD1V5W8-F1
#
_entry.id   AF-A0ABD1V5W8-F1
#
_cell.length_a   1.000
_cell.length_b   1.000
_cell.length_c   1.000
_cell.angle_alpha   90.00
_cell.angle_beta   90.00
_cell.angle_gamma   90.00
#
_symmetry.space_group_name_H-M   'P 1'
#
loop_
_entity.id
_entity.type
_entity.pdbx_description
1 polymer ?
#
loop_
_entity_poly.entity_id
_entity_poly.type
_entity_poly.pdbx_seq_one_letter_code
_entity_poly.pdbx_strand_id
1 'polypeptide(L)'
;MNSLKKAVSAYTSFIHKDISRASADSQKKLLACLSEDLVDALKRPSLELSVSIRLILRGIRQEVSLLLSENVELRTKKMSFIWAVAENESLNININSAKSRLNELSSKIMIEDSLLISLDSLLISLESKMKELQA
;
A
#
# COMPACT_ATOMS: atom_id res chain seq x y z
N MET A 1 -2.58 -33.05 30.61
CA MET A 1 -2.36 -33.36 29.18
C MET A 1 -3.33 -32.63 28.24
N ASN A 2 -4.64 -32.63 28.53
CA ASN A 2 -5.65 -32.00 27.66
C ASN A 2 -5.51 -30.48 27.49
N SER A 3 -5.02 -29.74 28.50
CA SER A 3 -4.83 -28.29 28.44
C SER A 3 -3.67 -27.87 27.54
N LEU A 4 -2.50 -28.52 27.68
CA LEU A 4 -1.32 -28.23 26.86
C LEU A 4 -1.55 -28.58 25.39
N LYS A 5 -2.14 -29.75 25.11
CA LYS A 5 -2.46 -30.17 23.74
C LYS A 5 -3.44 -29.19 23.07
N LYS A 6 -4.44 -28.69 23.81
CA LYS A 6 -5.36 -27.66 23.32
C LYS A 6 -4.67 -26.32 23.07
N ALA A 7 -3.83 -25.86 23.99
CA ALA A 7 -3.08 -24.62 23.85
C ALA A 7 -2.15 -24.66 22.63
N VAL A 8 -1.37 -25.73 22.49
CA VAL A 8 -0.50 -25.94 21.31
C VAL A 8 -1.32 -26.00 20.02
N SER A 9 -2.42 -26.76 20.00
CA SER A 9 -3.27 -26.86 18.81
C SER A 9 -3.85 -25.50 18.41
N ALA A 10 -4.35 -24.72 19.37
CA ALA A 10 -4.89 -23.38 19.10
C ALA A 10 -3.81 -22.43 18.57
N TYR A 11 -2.60 -22.52 19.11
CA TYR A 11 -1.44 -21.76 18.68
C TYR A 11 -1.03 -22.10 17.24
N THR A 12 -0.95 -23.38 16.89
CA THR A 12 -0.63 -23.83 15.53
C THR A 12 -1.73 -23.44 14.53
N SER A 13 -3.00 -23.57 14.92
CA SER A 13 -4.12 -23.13 14.08
C SER A 13 -4.12 -21.62 13.82
N PHE A 14 -3.67 -20.81 14.77
CA PHE A 14 -3.51 -19.37 14.57
C PHE A 14 -2.43 -19.05 13.53
N ILE A 15 -1.29 -19.75 13.56
CA ILE A 15 -0.19 -19.58 12.60
C ILE A 15 -0.65 -19.89 11.16
N HIS A 16 -1.52 -20.88 10.98
CA HIS A 16 -2.04 -21.27 9.67
C HIS A 16 -3.26 -20.47 9.21
N LYS A 17 -3.79 -19.56 10.03
CA LYS A 17 -4.98 -18.79 9.69
C LYS A 17 -4.62 -17.70 8.68
N ASP A 18 -5.47 -17.50 7.67
CA ASP A 18 -5.31 -16.37 6.75
C ASP A 18 -5.81 -15.09 7.43
N ILE A 19 -4.87 -14.19 7.70
CA ILE A 19 -5.10 -12.93 8.43
C ILE A 19 -5.29 -11.75 7.46
N SER A 20 -5.22 -11.98 6.15
CA SER A 20 -5.22 -10.94 5.10
C SER A 20 -6.37 -9.93 5.17
N ARG A 21 -7.50 -10.27 5.80
CA ARG A 21 -8.67 -9.39 5.98
C ARG A 21 -8.95 -8.96 7.42
N ALA A 22 -8.14 -9.37 8.39
CA ALA A 22 -8.40 -9.08 9.80
C ALA A 22 -7.57 -7.89 10.30
N SER A 23 -8.14 -7.13 11.24
CA SER A 23 -7.44 -6.03 11.92
C SER A 23 -6.15 -6.54 12.58
N ALA A 24 -5.03 -5.87 12.31
CA ALA A 24 -3.73 -6.23 12.90
C ALA A 24 -3.78 -6.19 14.44
N ASP A 25 -4.53 -5.25 15.02
CA ASP A 25 -4.65 -5.11 16.48
C ASP A 25 -5.45 -6.25 17.11
N SER A 26 -6.50 -6.73 16.45
CA SER A 26 -7.26 -7.88 16.96
C SER A 26 -6.43 -9.17 16.93
N GLN A 27 -5.54 -9.29 15.94
CA GLN A 27 -4.67 -10.45 15.76
C GLN A 27 -3.50 -10.44 16.73
N LYS A 28 -2.93 -9.27 17.00
CA LYS A 28 -1.95 -9.07 18.09
C LYS A 28 -2.53 -9.43 19.45
N LYS A 29 -3.76 -8.99 19.75
CA LYS A 29 -4.46 -9.35 21.00
C LYS A 29 -4.72 -10.85 21.10
N LEU A 30 -5.22 -11.47 20.02
CA LEU A 30 -5.46 -12.92 19.99
C LEU A 30 -4.16 -13.72 20.20
N LEU A 31 -3.07 -13.30 19.56
CA LEU A 31 -1.75 -13.92 19.76
C LEU A 31 -1.26 -13.78 21.21
N ALA A 32 -1.47 -12.63 21.84
CA ALA A 32 -1.11 -12.43 23.24
C ALA A 32 -1.89 -13.38 24.17
N CYS A 33 -3.21 -13.50 23.98
CA CYS A 33 -4.03 -14.44 24.75
C CYS A 33 -3.60 -15.90 24.55
N LEU A 34 -3.39 -16.33 23.30
CA LEU A 34 -2.91 -17.68 23.00
C LEU A 34 -1.52 -17.95 23.59
N SER A 35 -0.67 -16.92 23.67
CA SER A 35 0.65 -17.00 24.29
C SER A 35 0.53 -17.20 25.80
N GLU A 36 -0.34 -16.45 26.46
CA GLU A 36 -0.65 -16.57 27.89
C GLU A 36 -1.22 -17.96 28.22
N ASP A 37 -2.18 -18.45 27.44
CA ASP A 37 -2.77 -19.79 27.62
C ASP A 37 -1.72 -20.89 27.53
N LEU A 38 -0.75 -20.76 26.61
CA LEU A 38 0.36 -21.69 26.48
C LEU A 38 1.32 -21.59 27.67
N VAL A 39 1.58 -20.39 28.20
CA VAL A 39 2.40 -20.18 29.41
C VAL A 39 1.78 -20.90 30.59
N ASP A 40 0.49 -20.71 30.81
CA ASP A 40 -0.23 -21.26 31.94
C ASP A 40 -0.32 -22.78 31.84
N ALA A 41 -0.49 -23.31 30.62
CA ALA A 41 -0.44 -24.74 30.39
C ALA A 41 0.95 -25.35 30.68
N LEU A 42 2.04 -24.60 30.43
CA LEU A 42 3.42 -25.03 30.70
C LEU A 42 3.84 -24.86 32.18
N LYS A 43 3.27 -23.87 32.89
CA LYS A 43 3.51 -23.63 34.31
C LYS A 43 2.82 -24.65 35.22
N ARG A 44 1.68 -25.21 34.79
CA ARG A 44 0.97 -26.23 35.56
C ARG A 44 1.88 -27.43 35.77
N PRO A 45 2.06 -27.92 37.02
CA PRO A 45 2.85 -29.11 37.29
C PRO A 45 2.14 -30.31 36.67
N SER A 46 2.54 -30.71 35.47
CA SER A 46 2.16 -32.00 34.90
C SER A 46 3.21 -33.03 35.31
N LEU A 47 2.75 -34.15 35.88
CA LEU A 47 3.58 -35.27 36.35
C LEU A 47 4.52 -35.89 35.30
N GLU A 48 4.39 -35.55 34.01
CA GLU A 48 5.09 -36.23 32.90
C GLU A 48 6.09 -35.35 32.10
N LEU A 49 6.17 -34.04 32.34
CA LEU A 49 7.06 -33.16 31.55
C LEU A 49 8.37 -32.87 32.28
N SER A 50 9.47 -33.41 31.72
CA SER A 50 10.81 -33.11 32.21
C SER A 50 11.12 -31.61 32.12
N VAL A 51 12.03 -31.14 32.97
CA VAL A 51 12.47 -29.73 33.00
C VAL A 51 13.05 -29.30 31.65
N SER A 52 13.78 -30.20 30.98
CA SER A 52 14.40 -29.97 29.66
C SER A 52 13.36 -29.67 28.58
N ILE A 53 12.25 -30.44 28.53
CA ILE A 53 11.19 -30.21 27.53
C ILE A 53 10.48 -28.86 27.78
N ARG A 54 10.30 -28.48 29.06
CA ARG A 54 9.72 -27.17 29.42
C ARG A 54 10.61 -26.00 28.99
N LEU A 55 11.93 -26.15 29.08
CA LEU A 55 12.89 -25.14 28.60
C LEU A 55 12.85 -25.02 27.08
N ILE A 56 12.85 -26.14 26.36
CA ILE A 56 12.75 -26.16 24.89
C ILE A 56 11.45 -25.49 24.43
N LEU A 57 10.31 -25.84 25.02
CA LEU A 57 9.02 -25.25 24.67
C LEU A 57 8.98 -23.74 24.95
N ARG A 58 9.68 -23.26 25.99
CA ARG A 58 9.80 -21.82 26.26
C ARG A 58 10.64 -21.11 25.20
N GLY A 59 11.73 -21.74 24.75
CA GLY A 59 12.57 -21.22 23.65
C GLY A 59 11.80 -21.12 22.34
N ILE A 60 11.14 -22.21 21.93
CA ILE A 60 10.30 -22.25 20.73
C ILE A 60 9.22 -21.16 20.79
N ARG A 61 8.59 -20.96 21.96
CA ARG A 61 7.59 -19.88 22.14
C ARG A 61 8.18 -18.49 21.88
N GLN A 62 9.37 -18.19 22.41
CA GLN A 62 10.02 -16.90 22.19
C GLN A 62 10.33 -16.68 20.71
N GLU A 63 10.87 -17.68 20.05
CA GLU A 63 11.23 -17.61 18.64
C GLU A 63 9.99 -17.45 17.74
N VAL A 64 8.92 -18.22 17.99
CA VAL A 64 7.65 -18.08 17.26
C VAL A 64 7.02 -16.71 17.52
N SER A 65 7.09 -16.18 18.74
CA SER A 65 6.56 -14.85 19.06
C SER A 65 7.34 -13.74 18.33
N LEU A 66 8.66 -13.86 18.24
CA LEU A 66 9.52 -12.94 17.49
C LEU A 66 9.16 -12.99 15.99
N LEU A 67 9.16 -14.18 15.39
CA LEU A 67 8.88 -14.38 13.97
C LEU A 67 7.47 -13.92 13.58
N LEU A 68 6.46 -14.11 14.45
CA LEU A 68 5.11 -13.60 14.20
C LEU A 68 5.06 -12.07 14.24
N SER A 69 5.78 -11.44 15.17
CA SER A 69 5.87 -9.99 15.24
C SER A 69 6.52 -9.42 13.97
N GLU A 70 7.63 -9.99 13.53
CA GLU A 70 8.30 -9.61 12.28
C GLU A 70 7.40 -9.84 11.05
N ASN A 71 6.65 -10.95 11.02
CA ASN A 71 5.74 -11.23 9.93
C ASN A 71 4.61 -10.20 9.82
N VAL A 72 4.06 -9.77 10.95
CA VAL A 72 3.05 -8.70 10.99
C VAL A 72 3.64 -7.39 10.47
N GLU A 73 4.86 -7.03 10.90
CA GLU A 73 5.52 -5.80 10.44
C GLU A 73 5.80 -5.81 8.93
N LEU A 74 6.37 -6.90 8.42
CA LEU A 74 6.64 -7.07 6.99
C LEU A 74 5.34 -7.01 6.17
N ARG A 75 4.24 -7.57 6.66
CA ARG A 75 2.94 -7.49 6.00
C ARG A 75 2.35 -6.08 6.00
N THR A 76 2.49 -5.32 7.09
CA THR A 76 2.08 -3.90 7.14
C THR A 76 2.89 -3.05 6.16
N LYS A 77 4.21 -3.27 6.08
CA LYS A 77 5.07 -2.59 5.09
C LYS A 77 4.67 -2.94 3.65
N LYS A 78 4.43 -4.24 3.37
CA LYS A 78 3.95 -4.69 2.07
C LYS A 78 2.63 -4.01 1.68
N MET A 79 1.68 -3.92 2.61
CA MET A 79 0.40 -3.25 2.34
C MET A 79 0.64 -1.78 2.02
N SER A 80 1.40 -1.05 2.83
CA SER A 80 1.72 0.37 2.59
C SER A 80 2.36 0.58 1.22
N PHE A 81 3.24 -0.33 0.80
CA PHE A 81 3.84 -0.30 -0.54
C PHE A 81 2.80 -0.50 -1.67
N ILE A 82 1.88 -1.45 -1.53
CA ILE A 82 0.81 -1.68 -2.52
C ILE A 82 -0.06 -0.42 -2.68
N TRP A 83 -0.41 0.25 -1.58
CA TRP A 83 -1.18 1.50 -1.62
C TRP A 83 -0.40 2.61 -2.31
N ALA A 84 0.89 2.77 -2.00
CA ALA A 84 1.75 3.75 -2.67
C ALA A 84 1.89 3.48 -4.18
N VAL A 85 1.94 2.21 -4.61
CA VAL A 85 1.96 1.84 -6.04
C VAL A 85 0.66 2.23 -6.72
N ALA A 86 -0.50 1.92 -6.11
CA ALA A 86 -1.80 2.28 -6.67
C ALA A 86 -1.99 3.81 -6.78
N GLU A 87 -1.54 4.56 -5.78
CA GLU A 87 -1.55 6.02 -5.81
C GLU A 87 -0.64 6.56 -6.93
N ASN A 88 0.56 5.99 -7.10
CA ASN A 88 1.48 6.37 -8.17
C ASN A 88 0.86 6.10 -9.56
N GLU A 89 0.21 4.95 -9.76
CA GLU A 89 -0.51 4.67 -11.01
C GLU A 89 -1.61 5.69 -11.28
N SER A 90 -2.40 6.07 -10.26
CA SER A 90 -3.44 7.10 -10.37
C SER A 90 -2.84 8.46 -10.75
N LEU A 91 -1.76 8.88 -10.09
CA LEU A 91 -1.05 10.12 -10.42
C LEU A 91 -0.51 10.10 -11.85
N ASN A 92 0.01 8.96 -12.30
CA ASN A 92 0.55 8.83 -13.66
C ASN A 92 -0.56 8.97 -14.72
N ILE A 93 -1.75 8.43 -14.46
CA ILE A 93 -2.94 8.66 -15.31
C ILE A 93 -3.29 10.16 -15.37
N ASN A 94 -3.29 10.84 -14.22
CA ASN A 94 -3.58 12.28 -14.14
C ASN A 94 -2.55 13.12 -14.90
N ILE A 95 -1.26 12.79 -14.78
CA ILE A 95 -0.17 13.46 -15.51
C ILE A 95 -0.36 13.29 -17.02
N ASN A 96 -0.68 12.08 -17.48
CA ASN A 96 -0.92 11.82 -18.91
C ASN A 96 -2.13 12.60 -19.43
N SER A 97 -3.21 12.70 -18.64
CA SER A 97 -4.36 13.54 -18.98
C SER A 97 -3.99 15.02 -19.08
N ALA A 98 -3.23 15.54 -18.10
CA ALA A 98 -2.76 16.92 -18.11
C ALA A 98 -1.85 17.21 -19.32
N LYS A 99 -0.96 16.29 -19.68
CA LYS A 99 -0.09 16.40 -20.86
C LYS A 99 -0.87 16.42 -22.17
N SER A 100 -1.91 15.59 -22.28
CA SER A 100 -2.81 15.61 -23.43
C SER A 100 -3.52 16.96 -23.58
N ARG A 101 -4.07 17.49 -22.48
CA ARG A 101 -4.72 18.82 -22.46
C ARG A 101 -3.75 19.95 -22.82
N LEU A 102 -2.51 19.86 -22.35
CA LEU A 102 -1.47 20.83 -22.69
C LEU A 102 -1.16 20.83 -24.19
N ASN A 103 -1.05 19.65 -24.81
CA ASN A 103 -0.82 19.53 -26.25
C ASN A 103 -1.99 20.09 -27.07
N GLU A 104 -3.23 19.87 -26.62
CA GLU A 104 -4.42 20.43 -27.26
C GLU A 104 -4.42 21.96 -27.20
N LEU A 105 -4.12 22.53 -26.02
CA LEU A 105 -4.01 23.98 -25.84
C LEU A 105 -2.89 24.57 -26.68
N SER A 106 -1.71 23.93 -26.70
CA SER A 106 -0.58 24.36 -27.52
C SER A 106 -0.95 24.39 -29.01
N SER A 107 -1.69 23.40 -29.49
CA SER A 107 -2.15 23.35 -30.88
C SER A 107 -3.10 24.51 -31.19
N LYS A 108 -4.01 24.84 -30.27
CA LYS A 108 -4.94 25.98 -30.43
C LYS A 108 -4.20 27.31 -30.50
N ILE A 109 -3.21 27.51 -29.63
CA ILE A 109 -2.38 28.73 -29.63
C ILE A 109 -1.65 28.87 -30.96
N MET A 110 -1.04 27.80 -31.49
CA MET A 110 -0.36 27.86 -32.79
C MET A 110 -1.29 28.24 -33.95
N ILE A 111 -2.54 27.77 -33.92
CA ILE A 111 -3.56 28.15 -34.91
C ILE A 111 -3.92 29.63 -34.75
N GLU A 112 -4.12 30.09 -33.52
CA GLU A 112 -4.44 31.49 -33.21
C GLU A 112 -3.33 32.44 -33.67
N ASP A 113 -2.07 32.12 -33.38
CA ASP A 113 -0.90 32.88 -33.85
C ASP A 113 -0.85 32.95 -35.39
N SER A 114 -1.14 31.84 -36.07
CA SER A 114 -1.17 31.80 -37.54
C SER A 114 -2.28 32.66 -38.13
N LEU A 115 -3.45 32.69 -37.49
CA LEU A 115 -4.57 33.55 -37.88
C LEU A 115 -4.25 35.04 -37.66
N LEU A 116 -3.59 35.39 -36.54
CA LEU A 116 -3.17 36.75 -36.26
C LEU A 116 -2.18 37.27 -37.30
N ILE A 117 -1.18 36.47 -37.69
CA ILE A 117 -0.23 36.83 -38.75
C ILE A 117 -0.96 37.04 -40.09
N SER A 118 -1.92 36.17 -40.40
CA SER A 118 -2.70 36.30 -41.64
C SER A 118 -3.59 37.55 -41.64
N LEU A 119 -4.19 37.88 -40.49
CA LEU A 119 -5.01 39.07 -40.32
C LEU A 119 -4.17 40.35 -40.47
N ASP A 120 -2.99 40.39 -39.87
CA ASP A 120 -2.06 41.52 -39.97
C ASP A 120 -1.67 41.79 -41.43
N SER A 121 -1.30 40.73 -42.16
CA SER A 121 -1.01 40.82 -43.60
C SER A 121 -2.20 41.35 -44.42
N LEU A 122 -3.42 40.90 -44.12
CA LEU A 122 -4.64 41.38 -44.78
C LEU A 122 -4.92 42.86 -44.45
N LEU A 123 -4.71 43.28 -43.21
CA LEU A 123 -4.88 44.68 -42.79
C LEU A 123 -3.88 45.59 -43.49
N ILE A 124 -2.60 45.21 -43.58
CA ILE A 124 -1.57 45.95 -44.34
C ILE A 124 -1.97 46.08 -45.81
N SER A 125 -2.45 45.00 -46.43
CA SER A 125 -2.91 45.00 -47.83
C SER A 125 -4.12 45.93 -48.04
N LEU A 126 -5.07 45.90 -47.11
CA LEU A 126 -6.24 46.78 -47.12
C LEU A 126 -5.84 48.24 -47.00
N GLU A 127 -4.94 48.58 -46.07
CA GLU A 127 -4.41 49.93 -45.90
C GLU A 127 -3.72 50.44 -47.17
N SER A 128 -2.92 49.59 -47.84
CA SER A 128 -2.28 49.93 -49.11
C SER A 128 -3.32 50.26 -50.18
N LYS A 129 -4.33 49.40 -50.37
CA LYS A 129 -5.41 49.63 -51.35
C LYS A 129 -6.23 50.88 -51.03
N MET A 130 -6.50 51.16 -49.76
CA MET A 130 -7.20 52.38 -49.37
C MET A 130 -6.39 53.63 -49.69
N LYS A 131 -5.07 53.60 -49.51
CA LYS A 131 -4.19 54.71 -49.93
C LYS A 131 -4.17 54.90 -51.44
N GLU A 132 -4.13 53.81 -52.21
CA GLU A 132 -4.22 53.87 -53.69
C GLU A 132 -5.53 54.52 -54.17
N LEU A 133 -6.66 54.23 -53.53
CA LEU A 133 -7.96 54.80 -53.89
C LEU A 133 -8.11 56.28 -53.50
N GLN A 134 -7.26 56.78 -52.61
CA GLN A 134 -7.25 58.17 -52.14
C GLN A 134 -6.24 59.05 -52.91
N ALA A 135 -5.38 58.44 -53.74
CA ALA A 135 -4.39 59.13 -54.59
C ALA A 135 -4.98 59.45 -55.97
#